data_AF-A0A4P7HF35-F1
#
_entry.id   AF-A0A4P7HF35-F1
#
_cell.length_a   1.000
_cell.length_b   1.000
_cell.length_c   1.000
_cell.angle_alpha   90.00
_cell.angle_beta   90.00
_cell.angle_gamma   90.00
#
_symmetry.space_group_name_H-M   'P 1'
#
loop_
_entity.id
_entity.type
_entity.pdbx_description
1 polymer ?
#
loop_
_entity_poly.entity_id
_entity_poly.type
_entity_poly.pdbx_seq_one_letter_code
_entity_poly.pdbx_strand_id
1 'polypeptide(L)'
;MAADYAPDLDLRATIAYAPANHFTEQLLAFGNPATPASLTPGEVTAYAAYGLRALTVARPDFDLDSYLTPIGKQVLADTARLCLDPMAERVGTIGFGQMLTKPLAVGDFPTVAATTFEIPLTGYQRPVFVAQGLADTAVFPVTTDLLAAELTAHANPLTYRHYPDQDHMSILATATEDGLAFAETHLRR
;
A
#
# COMPACT_ATOMS: atom_id res chain seq x y z
N MET A 1 -12.68 -12.84 -4.39
CA MET A 1 -12.21 -12.21 -5.66
C MET A 1 -13.38 -11.59 -6.41
N ALA A 2 -13.14 -10.86 -7.50
CA ALA A 2 -14.21 -10.24 -8.31
C ALA A 2 -15.26 -11.26 -8.76
N ALA A 3 -14.83 -12.46 -9.20
CA ALA A 3 -15.74 -13.54 -9.61
C ALA A 3 -16.66 -14.04 -8.48
N ASP A 4 -16.24 -13.93 -7.22
CA ASP A 4 -17.06 -14.34 -6.06
C ASP A 4 -18.01 -13.23 -5.61
N TYR A 5 -17.54 -11.98 -5.66
CA TYR A 5 -18.26 -10.82 -5.13
C TYR A 5 -19.23 -10.21 -6.14
N ALA A 6 -18.87 -10.17 -7.42
CA ALA A 6 -19.63 -9.59 -8.53
C ALA A 6 -19.53 -10.47 -9.80
N PRO A 7 -20.10 -11.70 -9.77
CA PRO A 7 -19.97 -12.69 -10.85
C PRO A 7 -20.59 -12.27 -12.18
N ASP A 8 -21.50 -11.30 -12.17
CA ASP A 8 -22.17 -10.75 -13.34
C ASP A 8 -21.29 -9.78 -14.14
N LEU A 9 -20.19 -9.28 -13.54
CA LEU A 9 -19.21 -8.45 -14.22
C LEU A 9 -18.25 -9.32 -15.03
N ASP A 10 -18.23 -9.10 -16.34
CA ASP A 10 -17.23 -9.69 -17.23
C ASP A 10 -15.92 -8.89 -17.16
N LEU A 11 -15.20 -9.03 -16.04
CA LEU A 11 -13.86 -8.45 -15.87
C LEU A 11 -12.96 -8.96 -17.01
N ARG A 12 -12.41 -8.05 -17.82
CA ARG A 12 -11.55 -8.43 -18.96
C ARG A 12 -10.06 -8.44 -18.62
N ALA A 13 -9.62 -7.43 -17.89
CA ALA A 13 -8.25 -7.27 -17.47
C ALA A 13 -8.17 -6.32 -16.26
N THR A 14 -7.06 -6.37 -15.53
CA THR A 14 -6.71 -5.42 -14.47
C THR A 14 -5.47 -4.66 -14.87
N ILE A 15 -5.43 -3.36 -14.62
CA ILE A 15 -4.28 -2.49 -14.85
C ILE A 15 -4.00 -1.76 -13.54
N ALA A 16 -2.77 -1.86 -13.05
CA ALA A 16 -2.33 -1.20 -11.84
C ALA A 16 -0.99 -0.47 -12.08
N TYR A 17 -0.90 0.77 -11.63
CA TYR A 17 0.32 1.57 -11.71
C TYR A 17 0.83 1.80 -10.30
N ALA A 18 2.09 1.44 -10.05
CA ALA A 18 2.76 1.50 -8.74
C ALA A 18 1.84 1.02 -7.59
N PRO A 19 1.26 -0.20 -7.65
CA PRO A 19 0.31 -0.65 -6.65
C PRO A 19 0.97 -0.75 -5.28
N ALA A 20 0.41 -0.07 -4.28
CA ALA A 20 0.85 -0.24 -2.89
C ALA A 20 0.76 -1.71 -2.48
N ASN A 21 1.87 -2.26 -1.96
CA ASN A 21 2.04 -3.68 -1.66
C ASN A 21 2.99 -3.85 -0.48
N HIS A 22 2.99 -5.04 0.14
CA HIS A 22 3.83 -5.35 1.31
C HIS A 22 3.72 -4.28 2.40
N PHE A 23 2.52 -3.71 2.55
CA PHE A 23 2.33 -2.55 3.41
C PHE A 23 2.44 -2.95 4.89
N THR A 24 2.06 -4.20 5.22
CA THR A 24 2.27 -4.76 6.55
C THR A 24 3.75 -4.79 6.88
N GLU A 25 4.59 -5.30 6.00
CA GLU A 25 6.05 -5.39 6.19
C GLU A 25 6.67 -4.00 6.36
N GLN A 26 6.21 -3.02 5.58
CA GLN A 26 6.67 -1.64 5.71
C GLN A 26 6.28 -1.02 7.06
N LEU A 27 5.03 -1.23 7.52
CA LEU A 27 4.60 -0.80 8.85
C LEU A 27 5.40 -1.50 9.96
N LEU A 28 5.71 -2.78 9.81
CA LEU A 28 6.51 -3.52 10.79
C LEU A 28 7.98 -3.08 10.81
N ALA A 29 8.56 -2.76 9.65
CA ALA A 29 9.95 -2.33 9.53
C ALA A 29 10.22 -1.00 10.25
N PHE A 30 9.27 -0.05 10.16
CA PHE A 30 9.42 1.28 10.76
C PHE A 30 8.61 1.48 12.05
N GLY A 31 7.65 0.59 12.34
CA GLY A 31 6.72 0.67 13.48
C GLY A 31 7.32 0.22 14.80
N ASN A 32 8.40 0.86 15.22
CA ASN A 32 9.05 0.64 16.50
C ASN A 32 9.22 1.99 17.21
N PRO A 33 8.90 2.11 18.52
CA PRO A 33 9.15 3.35 19.28
C PRO A 33 10.60 3.83 19.24
N ALA A 34 11.56 2.92 19.01
CA ALA A 34 12.98 3.24 18.87
C ALA A 34 13.39 3.71 17.46
N THR A 35 12.49 3.66 16.46
CA THR A 35 12.78 4.12 15.10
C THR A 35 13.09 5.62 15.11
N PRO A 36 14.28 6.06 14.64
CA PRO A 36 14.60 7.48 14.57
C PRO A 36 13.61 8.22 13.66
N ALA A 37 13.11 9.37 14.12
CA ALA A 37 12.15 10.17 13.36
C ALA A 37 12.66 10.60 11.97
N SER A 38 13.98 10.76 11.82
CA SER A 38 14.62 11.06 10.53
C SER A 38 14.45 9.99 9.46
N LEU A 39 14.14 8.74 9.84
CA LEU A 39 13.88 7.65 8.89
C LEU A 39 12.42 7.61 8.43
N THR A 40 11.53 8.34 9.10
CA THR A 40 10.11 8.40 8.78
C THR A 40 9.70 9.88 8.66
N PRO A 41 10.11 10.56 7.58
CA PRO A 41 9.72 11.95 7.33
C PRO A 41 8.20 12.07 7.19
N GLY A 42 7.68 13.30 7.22
CA GLY A 42 6.25 13.56 7.40
C GLY A 42 5.31 12.79 6.46
N GLU A 43 5.66 12.61 5.19
CA GLU A 43 4.84 11.83 4.26
C GLU A 43 4.74 10.34 4.66
N VAL A 44 5.85 9.71 5.06
CA VAL A 44 5.87 8.32 5.56
C VAL A 44 5.03 8.19 6.82
N THR A 45 5.17 9.12 7.77
CA THR A 45 4.34 9.14 8.98
C THR A 45 2.86 9.32 8.63
N ALA A 46 2.52 10.16 7.64
CA ALA A 46 1.15 10.36 7.20
C ALA A 46 0.55 9.09 6.58
N TYR A 47 1.26 8.40 5.67
CA TYR A 47 0.81 7.12 5.12
C TYR A 47 0.60 6.07 6.23
N ALA A 48 1.55 5.96 7.16
CA ALA A 48 1.42 5.06 8.28
C ALA A 48 0.20 5.39 9.15
N ALA A 49 -0.07 6.68 9.41
CA ALA A 49 -1.25 7.12 10.14
C ALA A 49 -2.57 6.74 9.43
N TYR A 50 -2.65 6.91 8.10
CA TYR A 50 -3.82 6.47 7.32
C TYR A 50 -3.98 4.95 7.35
N GLY A 51 -2.88 4.19 7.25
CA GLY A 51 -2.88 2.74 7.41
C GLY A 51 -3.45 2.31 8.76
N LEU A 52 -2.90 2.87 9.84
CA LEU A 52 -3.39 2.60 11.19
C LEU A 52 -4.86 3.00 11.36
N ARG A 53 -5.30 4.14 10.81
CA ARG A 53 -6.72 4.53 10.81
C ARG A 53 -7.58 3.53 10.04
N ALA A 54 -7.13 3.02 8.90
CA ALA A 54 -7.88 2.03 8.12
C ALA A 54 -8.18 0.77 8.94
N LEU A 55 -7.27 0.32 9.81
CA LEU A 55 -7.52 -0.81 10.72
C LEU A 55 -8.68 -0.56 11.66
N THR A 56 -8.84 0.66 12.18
CA THR A 56 -9.97 0.97 13.08
C THR A 56 -11.33 0.90 12.37
N VAL A 57 -11.35 0.95 11.03
CA VAL A 57 -12.56 0.80 10.20
C VAL A 57 -12.74 -0.65 9.75
N ALA A 58 -11.69 -1.26 9.20
CA ALA A 58 -11.74 -2.62 8.67
C ALA A 58 -11.81 -3.69 9.76
N ARG A 59 -11.23 -3.41 10.93
CA ARG A 59 -11.04 -4.33 12.06
C ARG A 59 -11.39 -3.63 13.38
N PRO A 60 -12.66 -3.25 13.60
CA PRO A 60 -13.08 -2.46 14.77
C PRO A 60 -12.83 -3.16 16.12
N ASP A 61 -12.73 -4.49 16.13
CA ASP A 61 -12.43 -5.28 17.33
C ASP A 61 -10.94 -5.31 17.70
N PHE A 62 -10.06 -4.80 16.82
CA PHE A 62 -8.62 -4.76 17.09
C PHE A 62 -8.27 -3.57 18.01
N ASP A 63 -7.63 -3.86 19.14
CA ASP A 63 -7.17 -2.86 20.11
C ASP A 63 -5.88 -2.15 19.64
N LEU A 64 -6.04 -1.34 18.57
CA LEU A 64 -4.99 -0.44 18.09
C LEU A 64 -4.61 0.60 19.14
N ASP A 65 -5.56 1.01 19.98
CA ASP A 65 -5.37 2.03 21.00
C ASP A 65 -4.27 1.66 22.00
N SER A 66 -4.07 0.35 22.26
CA SER A 66 -2.96 -0.16 23.07
C SER A 66 -1.57 0.07 22.48
N TYR A 67 -1.47 0.35 21.18
CA TYR A 67 -0.21 0.64 20.48
C TYR A 67 0.09 2.13 20.39
N LEU A 68 -0.87 3.02 20.67
CA LEU A 68 -0.73 4.45 20.37
C LEU A 68 -0.35 5.28 21.59
N THR A 69 0.65 6.14 21.43
CA THR A 69 0.91 7.24 22.37
C THR A 69 -0.19 8.30 22.28
N PRO A 70 -0.28 9.24 23.25
CA PRO A 70 -1.22 10.37 23.14
C PRO A 70 -1.05 11.17 21.84
N ILE A 71 0.19 11.38 21.38
CA ILE A 71 0.44 12.06 20.09
C ILE A 71 0.02 11.19 18.91
N GLY A 72 0.25 9.87 18.95
CA GLY A 72 -0.25 8.94 17.94
C GLY A 72 -1.77 8.99 17.79
N LYS A 73 -2.50 9.06 18.91
CA LYS A 73 -3.97 9.22 18.89
C LYS A 73 -4.42 10.55 18.28
N GLN A 74 -3.71 11.65 18.56
CA GLN A 74 -4.00 12.95 17.95
C GLN A 74 -3.77 12.92 16.43
N VAL A 75 -2.63 12.35 16.00
CA VAL A 75 -2.31 12.18 14.57
C VAL A 75 -3.38 11.33 13.87
N LEU A 76 -3.79 10.20 14.45
CA LEU A 76 -4.88 9.38 13.89
C LEU A 76 -6.24 10.10 13.84
N ALA A 77 -6.52 11.02 14.78
CA ALA A 77 -7.74 11.80 14.73
C ALA A 77 -7.72 12.84 13.58
N ASP A 78 -6.53 13.33 13.21
CA ASP A 78 -6.36 14.32 12.14
C ASP A 78 -6.54 13.71 10.74
N THR A 79 -6.30 12.40 10.56
CA THR A 79 -6.53 11.69 9.28
C THR A 79 -7.99 11.72 8.83
N ALA A 80 -8.94 12.00 9.73
CA ALA A 80 -10.35 12.14 9.37
C ALA A 80 -10.70 13.51 8.79
N ARG A 81 -9.78 14.48 8.82
CA ARG A 81 -10.02 15.88 8.50
C ARG A 81 -9.07 16.45 7.46
N LEU A 82 -7.84 15.95 7.42
CA LEU A 82 -6.81 16.40 6.50
C LEU A 82 -6.72 15.44 5.32
N CYS A 83 -6.29 15.95 4.16
CA CYS A 83 -5.81 15.12 3.05
C CYS A 83 -4.31 14.85 3.21
N LEU A 84 -3.68 14.10 2.30
CA LEU A 84 -2.29 13.67 2.45
C LEU A 84 -1.28 14.81 2.63
N ASP A 85 -1.23 15.80 1.73
CA ASP A 85 -0.20 16.86 1.83
C ASP A 85 -0.35 17.72 3.11
N PRO A 86 -1.55 18.21 3.47
CA PRO A 86 -1.73 18.91 4.74
C PRO A 86 -1.44 18.02 5.95
N MET A 87 -1.67 16.71 5.84
CA MET A 87 -1.34 15.76 6.89
C MET A 87 0.18 15.60 7.05
N ALA A 88 0.92 15.49 5.95
CA ALA A 88 2.38 15.42 5.94
C ALA A 88 3.01 16.68 6.56
N GLU A 89 2.48 17.86 6.25
CA GLU A 89 2.87 19.12 6.90
C GLU A 89 2.53 19.12 8.40
N ARG A 90 1.32 18.68 8.75
CA ARG A 90 0.82 18.61 10.13
C ARG A 90 1.64 17.69 11.03
N VAL A 91 2.09 16.54 10.52
CA VAL A 91 2.96 15.66 11.31
C VAL A 91 4.37 16.23 11.41
N GLY A 92 4.84 16.97 10.40
CA GLY A 92 6.10 17.71 10.43
C GLY A 92 7.28 16.82 10.80
N THR A 93 7.84 17.02 12.00
CA THR A 93 8.99 16.25 12.52
C THR A 93 8.59 15.06 13.40
N ILE A 94 7.29 14.79 13.57
CA ILE A 94 6.79 13.63 14.29
C ILE A 94 7.10 12.39 13.44
N GLY A 95 8.01 11.55 13.94
CA GLY A 95 8.30 10.26 13.35
C GLY A 95 7.25 9.22 13.70
N PHE A 96 7.08 8.23 12.83
CA PHE A 96 6.10 7.15 13.01
C PHE A 96 6.32 6.40 14.33
N GLY A 97 7.57 6.11 14.70
CA GLY A 97 7.90 5.46 15.97
C GLY A 97 7.38 6.23 17.19
N GLN A 98 7.37 7.56 17.16
CA GLN A 98 6.88 8.39 18.28
C GLN A 98 5.36 8.30 18.49
N MET A 99 4.63 7.81 17.48
CA MET A 99 3.20 7.52 17.60
C MET A 99 2.94 6.25 18.42
N LEU A 100 3.96 5.43 18.70
CA LEU A 100 3.80 4.08 19.21
C LEU A 100 4.29 3.92 20.66
N THR A 101 3.53 3.18 21.47
CA THR A 101 3.88 2.81 22.86
C THR A 101 4.77 1.56 22.91
N LYS A 102 4.66 0.69 21.90
CA LYS A 102 5.36 -0.59 21.75
C LYS A 102 5.55 -0.92 20.26
N PRO A 103 6.49 -1.79 19.88
CA PRO A 103 6.65 -2.19 18.48
C PRO A 103 5.39 -2.85 17.92
N LEU A 104 5.04 -2.54 16.66
CA LEU A 104 3.94 -3.18 15.95
C LEU A 104 4.16 -4.68 15.75
N ALA A 105 5.41 -5.15 15.78
CA ALA A 105 5.72 -6.58 15.74
C ALA A 105 5.28 -7.37 16.99
N VAL A 106 4.91 -6.69 18.08
CA VAL A 106 4.49 -7.35 19.33
C VAL A 106 2.97 -7.49 19.37
N GLY A 107 2.47 -8.71 19.64
CA GLY A 107 1.03 -9.00 19.72
C GLY A 107 0.41 -9.31 18.37
N ASP A 108 -0.88 -9.01 18.22
CA ASP A 108 -1.68 -9.50 17.08
C ASP A 108 -1.63 -8.60 15.84
N PHE A 109 -1.00 -7.42 15.95
CA PHE A 109 -0.92 -6.47 14.84
C PHE A 109 -0.39 -7.10 13.53
N PRO A 110 0.70 -7.91 13.50
CA PRO A 110 1.20 -8.49 12.25
C PRO A 110 0.13 -9.32 11.53
N THR A 111 -0.60 -10.16 12.25
CA THR A 111 -1.66 -11.00 11.68
C THR A 111 -2.87 -10.17 11.24
N VAL A 112 -3.26 -9.16 12.05
CA VAL A 112 -4.39 -8.27 11.72
C VAL A 112 -4.07 -7.43 10.47
N ALA A 113 -2.88 -6.85 10.40
CA ALA A 113 -2.43 -6.06 9.26
C ALA A 113 -2.30 -6.93 8.00
N ALA A 114 -1.65 -8.09 8.10
CA ALA A 114 -1.47 -8.99 6.94
C ALA A 114 -2.80 -9.44 6.33
N THR A 115 -3.81 -9.72 7.15
CA THR A 115 -5.15 -10.11 6.68
C THR A 115 -5.99 -8.94 6.16
N THR A 116 -5.54 -7.70 6.35
CA THR A 116 -6.30 -6.50 5.99
C THR A 116 -5.70 -5.77 4.79
N PHE A 117 -4.36 -5.71 4.67
CA PHE A 117 -3.68 -4.92 3.66
C PHE A 117 -3.14 -5.72 2.47
N GLU A 118 -2.85 -7.01 2.65
CA GLU A 118 -2.08 -7.72 1.64
C GLU A 118 -2.86 -8.02 0.37
N ILE A 119 -2.14 -7.92 -0.75
CA ILE A 119 -2.65 -8.28 -2.05
C ILE A 119 -2.75 -9.81 -2.10
N PRO A 120 -3.91 -10.40 -2.44
CA PRO A 120 -4.00 -11.83 -2.61
C PRO A 120 -3.03 -12.31 -3.69
N LEU A 121 -2.33 -13.42 -3.49
CA LEU A 121 -1.36 -13.93 -4.47
C LEU A 121 -1.96 -14.96 -5.44
N THR A 122 -3.23 -15.32 -5.28
CA THR A 122 -3.89 -16.36 -6.10
C THR A 122 -5.32 -15.95 -6.43
N GLY A 123 -5.92 -16.59 -7.43
CA GLY A 123 -7.32 -16.37 -7.80
C GLY A 123 -7.55 -15.36 -8.93
N TYR A 124 -6.49 -14.88 -9.57
CA TYR A 124 -6.60 -14.03 -10.76
C TYR A 124 -6.95 -14.88 -11.98
N GLN A 125 -8.19 -14.75 -12.45
CA GLN A 125 -8.68 -15.47 -13.63
C GLN A 125 -8.50 -14.68 -14.93
N ARG A 126 -8.08 -13.41 -14.83
CA ARG A 126 -7.99 -12.46 -15.94
C ARG A 126 -6.61 -11.81 -15.94
N PRO A 127 -6.09 -11.41 -17.12
CA PRO A 127 -4.78 -10.77 -17.24
C PRO A 127 -4.61 -9.55 -16.36
N VAL A 128 -3.43 -9.41 -15.77
CA VAL A 128 -3.06 -8.29 -14.90
C VAL A 128 -1.86 -7.59 -15.51
N PHE A 129 -1.94 -6.28 -15.68
CA PHE A 129 -0.83 -5.42 -16.03
C PHE A 129 -0.40 -4.62 -14.81
N VAL A 130 0.90 -4.65 -14.51
CA VAL A 130 1.53 -3.80 -13.49
C VAL A 130 2.61 -2.95 -14.15
N ALA A 131 2.60 -1.65 -13.89
CA ALA A 131 3.69 -0.74 -14.23
C ALA A 131 4.33 -0.17 -12.98
N GLN A 132 5.66 -0.06 -12.99
CA GLN A 132 6.45 0.52 -11.89
C GLN A 132 7.53 1.46 -12.44
N GLY A 133 7.56 2.68 -11.90
CA GLY A 133 8.68 3.60 -12.11
C GLY A 133 9.86 3.19 -11.24
N LEU A 134 11.09 3.17 -11.78
CA LEU A 134 12.29 2.79 -11.01
C LEU A 134 12.85 3.92 -10.14
N ALA A 135 12.36 5.15 -10.30
CA ALA A 135 12.65 6.30 -9.43
C ALA A 135 11.54 6.54 -8.39
N ASP A 136 10.59 5.62 -8.25
CA ASP A 136 9.50 5.71 -7.26
C ASP A 136 10.05 5.64 -5.83
N THR A 137 9.57 6.57 -5.00
CA THR A 137 9.94 6.71 -3.58
C THR A 137 8.76 6.60 -2.62
N ALA A 138 7.54 6.41 -3.14
CA ALA A 138 6.34 6.17 -2.34
C ALA A 138 5.97 4.68 -2.33
N VAL A 139 6.10 3.99 -3.48
CA VAL A 139 6.01 2.53 -3.58
C VAL A 139 7.33 2.04 -4.15
N PHE A 140 8.19 1.52 -3.27
CA PHE A 140 9.54 1.17 -3.66
C PHE A 140 9.57 0.07 -4.73
N PRO A 141 10.33 0.24 -5.83
CA PRO A 141 10.36 -0.74 -6.92
C PRO A 141 10.68 -2.17 -6.46
N VAL A 142 11.55 -2.30 -5.45
CA VAL A 142 11.91 -3.60 -4.86
C VAL A 142 10.72 -4.36 -4.29
N THR A 143 9.71 -3.67 -3.72
CA THR A 143 8.53 -4.37 -3.18
C THR A 143 7.59 -4.79 -4.31
N THR A 144 7.45 -3.97 -5.36
CA THR A 144 6.68 -4.34 -6.55
C THR A 144 7.36 -5.47 -7.34
N ASP A 145 8.70 -5.52 -7.38
CA ASP A 145 9.46 -6.64 -7.96
C ASP A 145 9.20 -7.94 -7.20
N LEU A 146 9.15 -7.88 -5.86
CA LEU A 146 8.79 -9.01 -5.01
C LEU A 146 7.36 -9.48 -5.30
N LEU A 147 6.39 -8.56 -5.31
CA LEU A 147 5.00 -8.87 -5.66
C LEU A 147 4.89 -9.52 -7.04
N ALA A 148 5.60 -9.00 -8.04
CA ALA A 148 5.60 -9.57 -9.39
C ALA A 148 6.17 -10.99 -9.42
N ALA A 149 7.24 -11.25 -8.67
CA ALA A 149 7.82 -12.58 -8.54
C ALA A 149 6.84 -13.56 -7.86
N GLU A 150 6.16 -13.13 -6.79
CA GLU A 150 5.16 -13.94 -6.08
C GLU A 150 3.94 -14.25 -6.97
N LEU A 151 3.38 -13.24 -7.64
CA LEU A 151 2.27 -13.42 -8.58
C LEU A 151 2.65 -14.38 -9.71
N THR A 152 3.89 -14.29 -10.23
CA THR A 152 4.40 -15.20 -11.26
C THR A 152 4.58 -16.62 -10.71
N ALA A 153 5.13 -16.77 -9.50
CA ALA A 153 5.30 -18.07 -8.84
C ALA A 153 3.96 -18.78 -8.59
N HIS A 154 2.89 -18.02 -8.39
CA HIS A 154 1.51 -18.50 -8.28
C HIS A 154 0.78 -18.64 -9.62
N ALA A 155 1.50 -18.57 -10.75
CA ALA A 155 0.98 -18.73 -12.11
C ALA A 155 -0.14 -17.75 -12.50
N ASN A 156 -0.14 -16.54 -11.93
CA ASN A 156 -1.07 -15.50 -12.35
C ASN A 156 -0.68 -14.94 -13.73
N PRO A 157 -1.66 -14.52 -14.56
CA PRO A 157 -1.41 -14.01 -15.91
C PRO A 157 -0.89 -12.55 -15.88
N LEU A 158 0.31 -12.37 -15.33
CA LEU A 158 0.94 -11.07 -15.10
C LEU A 158 1.75 -10.58 -16.30
N THR A 159 1.55 -9.31 -16.67
CA THR A 159 2.46 -8.50 -17.47
C THR A 159 3.02 -7.40 -16.59
N TYR A 160 4.33 -7.44 -16.30
CA TYR A 160 4.99 -6.44 -15.47
C TYR A 160 5.96 -5.59 -16.31
N ARG A 161 5.91 -4.27 -16.18
CA ARG A 161 6.76 -3.32 -16.90
C ARG A 161 7.44 -2.33 -15.98
N HIS A 162 8.73 -2.11 -16.23
CA HIS A 162 9.54 -1.09 -15.56
C HIS A 162 9.72 0.15 -16.42
N TYR A 163 9.83 1.30 -15.76
CA TYR A 163 10.02 2.60 -16.38
C TYR A 163 11.19 3.32 -15.68
N PRO A 164 12.41 3.36 -16.27
CA PRO A 164 13.65 3.70 -15.57
C PRO A 164 13.68 5.07 -14.85
N ASP A 165 13.14 6.11 -15.47
CA ASP A 165 13.26 7.49 -14.97
C ASP A 165 11.94 8.04 -14.40
N GLN A 166 10.97 7.17 -14.11
CA GLN A 166 9.66 7.59 -13.64
C GLN A 166 9.56 7.47 -12.12
N ASP A 167 9.08 8.52 -11.48
CA ASP A 167 8.72 8.54 -10.06
C ASP A 167 7.28 8.08 -9.86
N HIS A 168 6.80 8.15 -8.61
CA HIS A 168 5.46 7.69 -8.23
C HIS A 168 4.33 8.41 -8.98
N MET A 169 4.51 9.70 -9.30
CA MET A 169 3.50 10.52 -9.94
C MET A 169 3.64 10.49 -11.45
N SER A 170 4.87 10.54 -11.97
CA SER A 170 5.13 10.59 -13.41
C SER A 170 4.78 9.26 -14.09
N ILE A 171 4.93 8.13 -13.40
CA ILE A 171 4.58 6.81 -13.93
C ILE A 171 3.11 6.70 -14.35
N LEU A 172 2.20 7.40 -13.66
CA LEU A 172 0.77 7.36 -13.97
C LEU A 172 0.50 7.84 -15.40
N ALA A 173 1.10 8.96 -15.78
CA ALA A 173 0.96 9.51 -17.12
C ALA A 173 1.73 8.66 -18.15
N THR A 174 2.98 8.29 -17.85
CA THR A 174 3.85 7.59 -18.79
C THR A 174 3.36 6.17 -19.13
N ALA A 175 2.81 5.45 -18.17
CA ALA A 175 2.29 4.09 -18.39
C ALA A 175 0.85 4.05 -18.93
N THR A 176 0.18 5.20 -19.08
CA THR A 176 -1.21 5.26 -19.51
C THR A 176 -1.41 4.63 -20.89
N GLU A 177 -0.58 5.00 -21.88
CA GLU A 177 -0.71 4.48 -23.25
C GLU A 177 -0.52 2.95 -23.30
N ASP A 178 0.47 2.44 -22.57
CA ASP A 178 0.73 1.00 -22.47
C ASP A 178 -0.40 0.24 -21.78
N GLY A 179 -0.96 0.81 -20.71
CA GLY A 179 -2.12 0.22 -20.03
C GLY A 179 -3.36 0.21 -20.92
N LEU A 180 -3.63 1.28 -21.67
CA LEU A 180 -4.74 1.33 -22.63
C LEU A 180 -4.55 0.33 -23.76
N ALA A 181 -3.34 0.22 -24.32
CA ALA A 181 -3.02 -0.80 -25.31
C ALA A 181 -3.22 -2.22 -24.77
N PHE A 182 -2.85 -2.47 -23.50
CA PHE A 182 -3.10 -3.74 -22.83
C PHE A 182 -4.61 -4.00 -22.63
N ALA A 183 -5.41 -2.99 -22.29
CA ALA A 183 -6.86 -3.16 -22.22
C ALA A 183 -7.44 -3.53 -23.59
N GLU A 184 -7.04 -2.83 -24.65
CA GLU A 184 -7.57 -3.06 -26.00
C GLU A 184 -7.37 -4.50 -26.50
N THR A 185 -6.22 -5.12 -26.21
CA THR A 185 -5.95 -6.51 -26.62
C THR A 185 -6.85 -7.53 -25.94
N HIS A 186 -7.45 -7.19 -24.79
CA HIS A 186 -8.30 -8.07 -23.99
C HIS A 186 -9.80 -7.71 -24.04
N LEU A 187 -10.13 -6.52 -24.54
CA LEU A 187 -11.51 -6.08 -24.81
C LEU A 187 -12.06 -6.63 -26.13
N ARG A 188 -11.19 -6.84 -27.13
CA ARG A 188 -11.59 -7.37 -28.43
C ARG A 188 -12.03 -8.84 -28.27
N ARG A 189 -13.22 -9.16 -28.80
CA ARG A 189 -13.80 -10.51 -28.78
C ARG A 189 -13.16 -11.42 -29.83
#